data_AF-A0A935VEN2-F1
#
_entry.id   AF-A0A935VEN2-F1
#
_cell.length_a   1.000
_cell.length_b   1.000
_cell.length_c   1.000
_cell.angle_alpha   90.00
_cell.angle_beta   90.00
_cell.angle_gamma   90.00
#
_symmetry.space_group_name_H-M   'P 1'
#
loop_
_entity.id
_entity.type
_entity.pdbx_description
1 polymer ?
#
loop_
_entity_poly.entity_id
_entity_poly.type
_entity_poly.pdbx_seq_one_letter_code
_entity_poly.pdbx_strand_id
1 'polypeptide(L)'
;MRDHKVSYHRALLLHPSVRQEAIKGIEACEALLGPKAAVRIVQGLRTFPEQDALYAQGRTTPGPIVTNAKGGASLHNYGLAFDFALLYDRDNNGSYEQLSWSLTEDIDADKKKDWLEVVEFFETLGWGWGGRWKTKDNPHLEKGFGMTWREMLDKYNKGDFIKGTKYLNI
;
A
#
# COMPACT_ATOMS: atom_id res chain seq x y z
N MET A 1 -9.54 -6.45 10.23
CA MET A 1 -8.06 -6.36 10.13
C MET A 1 -7.46 -6.52 11.51
N ARG A 2 -6.42 -7.35 11.69
CA ARG A 2 -5.82 -7.62 13.01
C ARG A 2 -5.06 -6.42 13.55
N ASP A 3 -4.34 -5.69 12.69
CA ASP A 3 -3.68 -4.45 13.07
C ASP A 3 -4.60 -3.21 12.96
N HIS A 4 -5.57 -3.13 13.88
CA HIS A 4 -6.55 -2.04 13.87
C HIS A 4 -5.92 -0.66 14.19
N LYS A 5 -4.93 -0.60 15.08
CA LYS A 5 -4.39 0.68 15.59
C LYS A 5 -3.66 1.51 14.53
N VAL A 6 -3.10 0.87 13.51
CA VAL A 6 -2.28 1.56 12.51
C VAL A 6 -2.88 1.38 11.12
N SER A 7 -3.07 0.13 10.70
CA SER A 7 -3.46 -0.16 9.32
C SER A 7 -4.87 0.28 8.99
N TYR A 8 -5.82 0.10 9.92
CA TYR A 8 -7.21 0.53 9.69
C TYR A 8 -7.30 2.05 9.50
N HIS A 9 -6.63 2.84 10.34
CA HIS A 9 -6.61 4.31 10.20
C HIS A 9 -5.98 4.77 8.89
N ARG A 10 -4.91 4.11 8.43
CA ARG A 10 -4.31 4.40 7.11
C ARG A 10 -5.24 4.00 5.97
N ALA A 11 -5.90 2.86 6.08
CA ALA A 11 -6.88 2.41 5.09
C ALA A 11 -8.05 3.39 4.96
N LEU A 12 -8.55 3.95 6.07
CA LEU A 12 -9.63 4.95 6.07
C LEU A 12 -9.28 6.23 5.28
N LEU A 13 -8.00 6.56 5.14
CA LEU A 13 -7.54 7.70 4.35
C LEU A 13 -7.39 7.39 2.86
N LEU A 14 -7.51 6.13 2.44
CA LEU A 14 -7.53 5.77 1.03
C LEU A 14 -8.76 6.33 0.32
N HIS A 15 -8.67 6.39 -0.99
CA HIS A 15 -9.72 6.85 -1.88
C HIS A 15 -11.01 6.03 -1.68
N PRO A 16 -12.21 6.64 -1.64
CA PRO A 16 -13.48 5.93 -1.43
C PRO A 16 -13.70 4.74 -2.36
N SER A 17 -13.24 4.81 -3.62
CA SER A 17 -13.37 3.72 -4.60
C SER A 17 -12.54 2.46 -4.28
N VAL A 18 -11.51 2.57 -3.43
CA VAL A 18 -10.64 1.43 -3.07
C VAL A 18 -10.62 1.12 -1.59
N ARG A 19 -11.05 2.06 -0.73
CA ARG A 19 -10.95 1.97 0.74
C ARG A 19 -11.54 0.68 1.31
N GLN A 20 -12.79 0.40 0.98
CA GLN A 20 -13.48 -0.79 1.52
C GLN A 20 -12.90 -2.09 0.94
N GLU A 21 -12.47 -2.05 -0.33
CA GLU A 21 -11.82 -3.18 -0.97
C GLU A 21 -10.46 -3.49 -0.32
N ALA A 22 -9.66 -2.48 0.00
CA ALA A 22 -8.39 -2.64 0.69
C ALA A 22 -8.57 -3.23 2.10
N ILE A 23 -9.54 -2.72 2.87
CA ILE A 23 -9.85 -3.23 4.23
C ILE A 23 -10.25 -4.70 4.17
N LYS A 24 -11.23 -5.05 3.32
CA LYS A 24 -11.72 -6.42 3.18
C LYS A 24 -10.68 -7.34 2.57
N GLY A 25 -9.85 -6.82 1.66
CA GLY A 25 -8.79 -7.59 1.04
C GLY A 25 -7.72 -7.97 2.05
N ILE A 26 -7.33 -7.04 2.93
CA ILE A 26 -6.43 -7.37 4.04
C ILE A 26 -7.05 -8.42 4.97
N GLU A 27 -8.33 -8.29 5.31
CA GLU A 27 -9.02 -9.28 6.14
C GLU A 27 -9.04 -10.68 5.52
N ALA A 28 -9.24 -10.75 4.20
CA ALA A 28 -9.17 -12.00 3.46
C ALA A 28 -7.74 -12.58 3.43
N CYS A 29 -6.73 -11.75 3.17
CA CYS A 29 -5.33 -12.19 3.24
C CYS A 29 -4.96 -12.68 4.64
N GLU A 30 -5.35 -11.97 5.69
CA GLU A 30 -5.14 -12.39 7.08
C GLU A 30 -5.84 -13.73 7.39
N ALA A 31 -6.99 -14.00 6.78
CA ALA A 31 -7.65 -15.30 6.90
C ALA A 31 -6.89 -16.41 6.17
N LEU A 32 -6.29 -16.12 5.00
CA LEU A 32 -5.46 -17.07 4.25
C LEU A 32 -4.19 -17.45 5.03
N LEU A 33 -3.43 -16.45 5.49
CA LEU A 33 -2.15 -16.64 6.20
C LEU A 33 -2.27 -17.25 7.61
N GLY A 34 -3.48 -17.55 8.06
CA GLY A 34 -3.74 -18.05 9.40
C GLY A 34 -3.50 -17.03 10.53
N PRO A 35 -3.58 -17.46 11.80
CA PRO A 35 -3.57 -16.56 12.96
C PRO A 35 -2.20 -15.95 13.27
N LYS A 36 -1.11 -16.52 12.74
CA LYS A 36 0.27 -16.12 13.07
C LYS A 36 0.80 -14.97 12.22
N ALA A 37 0.06 -14.52 11.21
CA ALA A 37 0.41 -13.38 10.40
C ALA A 37 -0.60 -12.24 10.55
N ALA A 38 -0.16 -11.01 10.37
CA ALA A 38 -1.03 -9.85 10.18
C ALA A 38 -0.46 -8.98 9.07
N VAL A 39 -1.32 -8.25 8.36
CA VAL A 39 -0.87 -7.33 7.31
C VAL A 39 -0.87 -5.91 7.87
N ARG A 40 0.30 -5.25 7.81
CA ARG A 40 0.48 -3.85 8.19
C ARG A 40 0.49 -2.97 6.95
N ILE A 41 -0.45 -2.04 6.83
CA ILE A 41 -0.28 -0.90 5.93
C ILE A 41 0.78 0.02 6.54
N VAL A 42 1.95 0.13 5.91
CA VAL A 42 3.06 0.98 6.36
C VAL A 42 2.96 2.41 5.79
N GLN A 43 2.36 2.57 4.62
CA GLN A 43 2.06 3.85 3.96
C GLN A 43 0.72 3.76 3.23
N GLY A 44 -0.05 4.85 3.24
CA GLY A 44 -1.33 4.97 2.53
C GLY A 44 -1.36 6.25 1.70
N LEU A 45 -2.34 7.12 1.96
CA LEU A 45 -2.38 8.46 1.40
C LEU A 45 -1.11 9.26 1.80
N ARG A 46 -0.49 9.92 0.83
CA ARG A 46 0.65 10.83 1.02
C ARG A 46 0.41 12.13 0.28
N THR A 47 0.44 13.26 0.94
CA THR A 47 0.25 14.57 0.30
C THR A 47 1.36 14.90 -0.70
N PHE A 48 1.14 15.87 -1.60
CA PHE A 48 2.14 16.29 -2.57
C PHE A 48 3.42 16.82 -1.88
N PRO A 49 3.35 17.68 -0.84
CA PRO A 49 4.54 18.12 -0.13
C PRO A 49 5.31 16.99 0.57
N GLU A 50 4.61 16.02 1.15
CA GLU A 50 5.26 14.84 1.76
C GLU A 50 6.00 14.02 0.71
N GLN A 51 5.42 13.85 -0.49
CA GLN A 51 6.07 13.16 -1.60
C GLN A 51 7.28 13.92 -2.13
N ASP A 52 7.20 15.25 -2.24
CA ASP A 52 8.34 16.08 -2.64
C ASP A 52 9.47 16.01 -1.61
N ALA A 53 9.15 15.94 -0.32
CA ALA A 53 10.13 15.73 0.75
C ALA A 53 10.84 14.37 0.62
N LEU A 54 10.10 13.28 0.33
CA LEU A 54 10.71 11.97 0.05
C LEU A 54 11.57 12.00 -1.22
N TYR A 55 11.12 12.70 -2.27
CA TYR A 55 11.89 12.85 -3.50
C TYR A 55 13.20 13.62 -3.26
N ALA A 56 13.20 14.60 -2.36
CA ALA A 56 14.39 15.38 -2.00
C ALA A 56 15.46 14.53 -1.27
N GLN A 57 15.08 13.43 -0.62
CA GLN A 57 16.00 12.56 0.11
C GLN A 57 17.02 11.89 -0.82
N GLY A 58 18.31 11.99 -0.48
CA GLY A 58 19.41 11.52 -1.31
C GLY A 58 19.68 12.34 -2.57
N ARG A 59 18.98 13.48 -2.74
CA ARG A 59 19.17 14.42 -3.86
C ARG A 59 19.57 15.80 -3.35
N THR A 60 18.68 16.45 -2.61
CA THR A 60 18.89 17.79 -2.04
C THR A 60 18.89 17.79 -0.52
N THR A 61 18.50 16.67 0.11
CA THR A 61 18.61 16.43 1.55
C THR A 61 19.34 15.09 1.81
N PRO A 62 20.05 14.93 2.94
CA PRO A 62 20.76 13.69 3.26
C PRO A 62 19.85 12.46 3.37
N GLY A 63 20.41 11.27 3.08
CA GLY A 63 19.74 9.98 3.22
C GLY A 63 19.70 9.17 1.93
N PRO A 64 19.21 7.92 1.96
CA PRO A 64 19.04 7.12 0.75
C PRO A 64 17.92 7.68 -0.15
N ILE A 65 18.04 7.45 -1.46
CA ILE A 65 16.93 7.68 -2.39
C ILE A 65 15.85 6.62 -2.11
N VAL A 66 14.69 7.06 -1.63
CA VAL A 66 13.54 6.18 -1.30
C VAL A 66 12.42 6.23 -2.34
N THR A 67 12.47 7.18 -3.27
CA THR A 67 11.48 7.28 -4.35
C THR A 67 12.06 7.97 -5.59
N ASN A 68 11.50 7.65 -6.75
CA ASN A 68 11.75 8.35 -8.02
C ASN A 68 10.58 9.26 -8.44
N ALA A 69 9.46 9.24 -7.70
CA ALA A 69 8.27 10.03 -7.99
C ALA A 69 8.31 11.38 -7.25
N LYS A 70 8.04 12.47 -7.97
CA LYS A 70 7.76 13.79 -7.38
C LYS A 70 6.32 13.87 -6.87
N GLY A 71 5.97 14.92 -6.16
CA GLY A 71 4.58 15.24 -5.81
C GLY A 71 3.67 15.21 -7.05
N GLY A 72 2.57 14.45 -6.96
CA GLY A 72 1.62 14.22 -8.04
C GLY A 72 2.00 13.10 -9.01
N ALA A 73 3.21 12.53 -8.91
CA ALA A 73 3.65 11.43 -9.76
C ALA A 73 3.53 10.04 -9.09
N SER A 74 2.96 9.97 -7.88
CA SER A 74 2.72 8.72 -7.14
C SER A 74 1.23 8.51 -6.89
N LEU A 75 0.74 7.27 -7.01
CA LEU A 75 -0.66 6.94 -6.71
C LEU A 75 -1.00 7.07 -5.21
N HIS A 76 0.01 7.07 -4.32
CA HIS A 76 -0.18 7.48 -2.93
C HIS A 76 -0.72 8.90 -2.81
N ASN A 77 -0.43 9.79 -3.78
CA ASN A 77 -0.92 11.17 -3.77
C ASN A 77 -2.42 11.31 -4.00
N TYR A 78 -3.04 10.24 -4.48
CA TYR A 78 -4.47 10.20 -4.79
C TYR A 78 -5.23 9.23 -3.88
N GLY A 79 -4.55 8.61 -2.92
CA GLY A 79 -5.12 7.57 -2.03
C GLY A 79 -5.43 6.26 -2.76
N LEU A 80 -4.74 6.00 -3.87
CA LEU A 80 -4.95 4.85 -4.77
C LEU A 80 -3.85 3.80 -4.70
N ALA A 81 -2.93 3.96 -3.76
CA ALA A 81 -1.89 3.00 -3.46
C ALA A 81 -1.71 2.88 -1.94
N PHE A 82 -1.21 1.72 -1.53
CA PHE A 82 -0.72 1.50 -0.18
C PHE A 82 0.51 0.61 -0.22
N ASP A 83 1.41 0.84 0.73
CA ASP A 83 2.54 -0.03 0.99
C ASP A 83 2.18 -0.94 2.15
N PHE A 84 2.53 -2.22 2.05
CA PHE A 84 2.35 -3.17 3.14
C PHE A 84 3.65 -3.83 3.59
N ALA A 85 3.60 -4.38 4.79
CA ALA A 85 4.56 -5.32 5.34
C ALA A 85 3.78 -6.39 6.11
N LEU A 86 4.44 -7.52 6.38
CA LEU A 86 3.87 -8.56 7.23
C LEU A 86 4.32 -8.38 8.66
N LEU A 87 3.48 -8.78 9.61
CA LEU A 87 3.85 -8.94 10.99
C LEU A 87 3.62 -10.39 11.39
N TYR A 88 4.50 -10.92 12.22
CA TYR A 88 4.41 -12.30 12.67
C TYR A 88 4.31 -12.41 14.18
N ASP A 89 3.45 -13.33 14.61
CA ASP A 89 3.38 -13.87 15.96
C ASP A 89 4.11 -15.22 15.97
N ARG A 90 5.43 -15.17 16.18
CA ARG A 90 6.31 -16.35 16.07
C ARG A 90 6.28 -17.21 17.32
N ASP A 91 6.05 -16.62 18.48
CA ASP A 91 5.99 -17.31 19.76
C ASP A 91 4.55 -17.71 20.16
N ASN A 92 3.57 -17.38 19.32
CA ASN A 92 2.16 -17.74 19.46
C ASN A 92 1.53 -17.15 20.74
N ASN A 93 1.94 -15.92 21.09
CA ASN A 93 1.47 -15.20 22.27
C ASN A 93 0.29 -14.25 21.96
N GLY A 94 -0.15 -14.16 20.70
CA GLY A 94 -1.21 -13.27 20.23
C GLY A 94 -0.75 -11.84 19.92
N SER A 95 0.55 -11.56 20.02
CA SER A 95 1.18 -10.27 19.72
C SER A 95 2.00 -10.38 18.45
N TYR A 96 1.98 -9.29 17.67
CA TYR A 96 2.63 -9.23 16.36
C TYR A 96 3.89 -8.36 16.49
N GLU A 97 5.04 -9.01 16.59
CA GLU A 97 6.19 -8.44 17.32
C GLU A 97 7.15 -7.66 16.42
N GLN A 98 7.26 -8.02 15.12
CA GLN A 98 8.20 -7.39 14.20
C GLN A 98 7.68 -7.32 12.76
N LEU A 99 8.00 -6.21 12.09
CA LEU A 99 7.78 -6.04 10.65
C LEU A 99 8.73 -6.95 9.87
N SER A 100 8.17 -7.72 8.96
CA SER A 100 8.88 -8.53 7.97
C SER A 100 8.67 -7.93 6.58
N TRP A 101 9.79 -7.80 5.87
CA TRP A 101 9.86 -7.44 4.44
C TRP A 101 10.27 -8.64 3.58
N SER A 102 10.26 -9.84 4.16
CA SER A 102 10.74 -11.05 3.51
C SER A 102 9.75 -11.54 2.46
N LEU A 103 10.27 -11.89 1.28
CA LEU A 103 9.50 -12.49 0.19
C LEU A 103 9.47 -14.03 0.25
N THR A 104 10.16 -14.62 1.23
CA THR A 104 10.40 -16.08 1.27
C THR A 104 9.87 -16.77 2.52
N GLU A 105 9.33 -16.00 3.48
CA GLU A 105 8.63 -16.53 4.65
C GLU A 105 7.36 -17.27 4.23
N ASP A 106 6.99 -18.25 5.04
CA ASP A 106 5.92 -19.23 4.86
C ASP A 106 5.55 -19.68 6.28
N ILE A 107 4.86 -18.80 7.02
CA ILE A 107 4.67 -18.97 8.48
C ILE A 107 3.56 -19.97 8.81
N ASP A 108 2.63 -20.17 7.89
CA ASP A 108 1.56 -21.17 8.00
C ASP A 108 1.97 -22.54 7.41
N ALA A 109 3.16 -22.63 6.80
CA ALA A 109 3.78 -23.84 6.28
C ALA A 109 2.95 -24.52 5.18
N ASP A 110 2.21 -23.74 4.39
CA ASP A 110 1.36 -24.23 3.32
C ASP A 110 2.11 -24.42 1.97
N LYS A 111 3.42 -24.10 1.96
CA LYS A 111 4.35 -24.12 0.81
C LYS A 111 4.17 -22.98 -0.18
N LYS A 112 3.34 -21.99 0.13
CA LYS A 112 3.29 -20.69 -0.54
C LYS A 112 4.05 -19.67 0.30
N LYS A 113 4.42 -18.55 -0.33
CA LYS A 113 5.12 -17.48 0.38
C LYS A 113 4.09 -16.48 0.84
N ASP A 114 4.07 -16.19 2.14
CA ASP A 114 3.05 -15.31 2.75
C ASP A 114 2.91 -14.00 1.97
N TRP A 115 4.05 -13.42 1.55
CA TRP A 115 4.08 -12.18 0.77
C TRP A 115 3.38 -12.31 -0.58
N LEU A 116 3.61 -13.42 -1.28
CA LEU A 116 3.02 -13.68 -2.57
C LEU A 116 1.53 -13.95 -2.45
N GLU A 117 1.06 -14.58 -1.37
CA GLU A 117 -0.38 -14.79 -1.17
C GLU A 117 -1.14 -13.48 -1.01
N VAL A 118 -0.57 -12.50 -0.29
CA VAL A 118 -1.15 -11.14 -0.22
C VAL A 118 -1.20 -10.52 -1.62
N VAL A 119 -0.08 -10.55 -2.34
CA VAL A 119 0.03 -9.94 -3.67
C VAL A 119 -0.93 -10.58 -4.66
N GLU A 120 -0.92 -11.91 -4.78
CA GLU A 120 -1.74 -12.66 -5.73
C GLU A 120 -3.22 -12.44 -5.43
N PHE A 121 -3.63 -12.40 -4.16
CA PHE A 121 -4.99 -12.05 -3.78
C PHE A 121 -5.38 -10.65 -4.27
N PHE A 122 -4.55 -9.63 -4.03
CA PHE A 122 -4.81 -8.27 -4.50
C PHE A 122 -4.76 -8.15 -6.04
N GLU A 123 -3.89 -8.90 -6.72
CA GLU A 123 -3.87 -9.01 -8.18
C GLU A 123 -5.22 -9.56 -8.71
N THR A 124 -5.87 -10.51 -8.02
CA THR A 124 -7.23 -10.97 -8.39
C THR A 124 -8.30 -9.88 -8.29
N LEU A 125 -8.09 -8.88 -7.43
CA LEU A 125 -8.94 -7.70 -7.28
C LEU A 125 -8.58 -6.58 -8.28
N GLY A 126 -7.62 -6.80 -9.17
CA GLY A 126 -7.18 -5.83 -10.17
C GLY A 126 -6.23 -4.77 -9.64
N TRP A 127 -5.54 -5.02 -8.53
CA TRP A 127 -4.42 -4.19 -8.09
C TRP A 127 -3.14 -4.59 -8.82
N GLY A 128 -2.30 -3.61 -9.12
CA GLY A 128 -0.94 -3.83 -9.60
C GLY A 128 0.04 -3.90 -8.44
N TRP A 129 1.07 -4.74 -8.58
CA TRP A 129 2.13 -4.91 -7.59
C TRP A 129 3.46 -4.31 -8.07
N GLY A 130 4.08 -3.48 -7.23
CA GLY A 130 5.36 -2.83 -7.54
C GLY A 130 6.54 -3.80 -7.68
N GLY A 131 6.43 -5.03 -7.17
CA GLY A 131 7.41 -6.09 -7.42
C GLY A 131 7.45 -6.60 -8.87
N ARG A 132 6.45 -6.27 -9.69
CA ARG A 132 6.41 -6.55 -11.14
C ARG A 132 7.13 -5.50 -11.97
N TRP A 133 7.50 -4.34 -11.39
CA TRP A 133 8.16 -3.27 -12.13
C TRP A 133 9.63 -3.57 -12.41
N LYS A 134 10.20 -2.85 -13.40
CA LYS A 134 11.64 -2.92 -13.71
C LYS A 134 12.50 -2.53 -12.51
N THR A 135 12.13 -1.45 -11.84
CA THR A 135 12.67 -1.08 -10.53
C THR A 135 11.64 -1.50 -9.51
N LYS A 136 11.93 -2.59 -8.80
CA LYS A 136 10.97 -3.25 -7.93
C LYS A 136 10.70 -2.43 -6.68
N ASP A 137 9.43 -2.34 -6.33
CA ASP A 137 8.93 -1.80 -5.07
C ASP A 137 8.00 -2.84 -4.45
N ASN A 138 8.58 -3.80 -3.72
CA ASN A 138 7.83 -4.97 -3.25
C ASN A 138 6.68 -4.62 -2.28
N PRO A 139 6.81 -3.63 -1.37
CA PRO A 139 5.70 -3.18 -0.51
C PRO A 139 4.48 -2.65 -1.26
N HIS A 140 4.66 -2.13 -2.47
CA HIS A 140 3.69 -1.28 -3.14
C HIS A 140 2.57 -2.05 -3.84
N LEU A 141 1.31 -1.73 -3.51
CA LEU A 141 0.12 -2.12 -4.24
C LEU A 141 -0.65 -0.87 -4.70
N GLU A 142 -1.07 -0.83 -5.97
CA GLU A 142 -1.85 0.28 -6.51
C GLU A 142 -3.02 -0.13 -7.40
N LYS A 143 -4.04 0.72 -7.49
CA LYS A 143 -5.17 0.53 -8.41
C LYS A 143 -5.45 1.82 -9.16
N GLY A 144 -4.94 1.88 -10.40
CA GLY A 144 -4.94 3.09 -11.22
C GLY A 144 -6.20 3.34 -12.06
N PHE A 145 -7.18 2.43 -12.07
CA PHE A 145 -8.41 2.54 -12.88
C PHE A 145 -8.16 2.84 -14.37
N GLY A 146 -7.08 2.31 -14.93
CA GLY A 146 -6.67 2.56 -16.32
C GLY A 146 -6.07 3.94 -16.58
N MET A 147 -5.93 4.80 -15.56
CA MET A 147 -5.31 6.11 -15.67
C MET A 147 -3.83 6.08 -15.29
N THR A 148 -3.06 6.90 -15.97
CA THR A 148 -1.68 7.26 -15.61
C THR A 148 -1.66 8.33 -14.54
N TRP A 149 -0.54 8.46 -13.82
CA TRP A 149 -0.34 9.54 -12.86
C TRP A 149 -0.47 10.94 -13.51
N ARG A 150 -0.18 11.07 -14.82
CA ARG A 150 -0.31 12.35 -15.54
C ARG A 150 -1.77 12.76 -15.69
N GLU A 151 -2.63 11.82 -16.02
CA GLU A 151 -4.08 12.05 -16.13
C GLU A 151 -4.66 12.35 -14.75
N MET A 152 -4.23 11.63 -13.71
CA MET A 152 -4.63 11.91 -12.34
C MET A 152 -4.19 13.32 -11.88
N LEU A 153 -2.96 13.73 -12.22
CA LEU A 153 -2.45 15.07 -11.92
C LEU A 153 -3.22 16.16 -12.66
N ASP A 154 -3.57 15.93 -13.93
CA ASP A 154 -4.41 16.85 -14.70
C ASP A 154 -5.80 17.02 -14.07
N LYS A 155 -6.46 15.93 -13.68
CA LYS A 155 -7.74 15.97 -12.94
C LYS A 155 -7.60 16.72 -11.62
N TYR A 156 -6.53 16.46 -10.87
CA TYR A 156 -6.24 17.16 -9.61
C TYR A 156 -6.12 18.67 -9.83
N ASN A 157 -5.35 19.09 -10.83
CA ASN A 157 -5.13 20.50 -11.14
C ASN A 157 -6.40 21.20 -11.63
N LYS A 158 -7.30 20.48 -12.31
CA LYS A 158 -8.64 20.95 -12.70
C LYS A 158 -9.64 20.99 -11.53
N GLY A 159 -9.27 20.47 -10.37
CA GLY A 159 -10.16 20.37 -9.22
C GLY A 159 -11.30 19.37 -9.40
N ASP A 160 -11.11 18.37 -10.26
CA ASP A 160 -12.11 17.34 -10.53
C ASP A 160 -12.13 16.31 -9.39
N PHE A 161 -12.82 16.70 -8.31
CA PHE A 161 -12.92 15.94 -7.08
C PHE A 161 -14.35 15.46 -6.83
N ILE A 162 -14.47 14.36 -6.09
CA ILE A 162 -15.75 13.95 -5.50
C ILE A 162 -16.26 15.10 -4.63
N LYS A 163 -17.51 15.52 -4.86
CA LYS A 163 -18.15 16.67 -4.19
C LYS A 163 -17.96 16.62 -2.67
N GLY A 164 -17.38 17.68 -2.11
CA GLY A 164 -17.14 17.81 -0.67
C GLY A 164 -15.87 17.13 -0.16
N THR A 165 -15.01 16.63 -1.04
CA THR A 165 -13.76 15.95 -0.68
C THR A 165 -12.55 16.49 -1.46
N LYS A 166 -11.38 15.88 -1.25
CA LYS A 166 -10.15 16.09 -2.03
C LYS A 166 -9.72 14.85 -2.83
N TYR A 167 -10.60 13.86 -2.91
CA TYR A 167 -10.38 12.65 -3.69
C TYR A 167 -10.78 12.90 -5.14
N LEU A 168 -9.99 12.39 -6.08
CA LEU A 168 -10.28 12.52 -7.51
C LEU A 168 -11.65 11.93 -7.85
N ASN A 169 -12.35 12.54 -8.78
CA ASN A 169 -13.58 11.97 -9.31
C ASN A 169 -13.25 10.89 -10.35
N ILE A 170 -13.27 9.63 -9.92
CA ILE A 170 -12.85 8.44 -10.70
C ILE A 170 -13.88 7.32 -10.58
#